data_AF-A0A920QR75-F1
#
_entry.id   AF-A0A920QR75-F1
#
_cell.length_a   1.000
_cell.length_b   1.000
_cell.length_c   1.000
_cell.angle_alpha   90.00
_cell.angle_beta   90.00
_cell.angle_gamma   90.00
#
_symmetry.space_group_name_H-M   'P 1'
#
loop_
_entity.id
_entity.type
_entity.pdbx_description
1 polymer ?
#
loop_
_entity_poly.entity_id
_entity_poly.type
_entity_poly.pdbx_seq_one_letter_code
_entity_poly.pdbx_strand_id
1 'polypeptide(L)'
;MRQYVGETVPTVAEQVYLHRIMILPDDEIDIMKKKYEDGTPFKYIVREFSKDNEEVIRRGGEIGWIPRGIFPEYDYIIFDLAPNLLSIEAQSIESPPLLYFFMIPDKDPARPIAQEELDQLKTKALKDWLNTKRKEFNVSANFNSEVHGWLTKQLSVSTLKKPEKKKSRLQELGILQKKKFMKNSINIAILGLGNIGTEFVNALNLQTNSIENSFGYKINIKKILISNKAKKRTANIDANIITTDPHEIFEDESINVVVELMGGTDPSFSYVIQAIKSNKSIITANKDLIASHGKEIFELAKANNVSVFFEAAVASGTPIISTLIRDLSAANIQSIRAIINGTSNFILTEMDENKMEFNAALALAKDLGYAEPDPTNDVEGFDARYKLAILSSLSFNTQIKIDDIYVEGIKNIDTTDFNYAKELGYTIKLLAIVENFNNGILARVHPSMINIATPLAKISGAMNAIEIKADMLGELIIQGPGAGASPTTSAILNDLISLIRNQTNSIHSIPNIDKNIPLIDIKKLNLDSI
;
A
#
# COMPACT_ATOMS: atom_id res chain seq x y z
N MET A 1 18.80 17.71 -0.46
CA MET A 1 17.82 18.26 -1.42
C MET A 1 17.19 19.58 -0.96
N ARG A 2 16.45 19.65 0.15
CA ARG A 2 15.81 20.92 0.61
C ARG A 2 16.80 22.08 0.73
N GLN A 3 18.01 21.81 1.24
CA GLN A 3 19.14 22.75 1.24
C GLN A 3 19.57 23.13 -0.19
N TYR A 4 19.99 22.16 -1.01
CA TYR A 4 20.43 22.38 -2.40
C TYR A 4 19.43 23.16 -3.28
N VAL A 5 18.12 22.88 -3.18
CA VAL A 5 17.09 23.68 -3.89
C VAL A 5 16.90 25.04 -3.22
N GLY A 6 16.96 25.10 -1.89
CA GLY A 6 16.83 26.35 -1.14
C GLY A 6 18.00 27.33 -1.34
N GLU A 7 19.18 26.85 -1.73
CA GLU A 7 20.34 27.65 -2.14
C GLU A 7 20.15 28.30 -3.53
N THR A 8 19.18 27.84 -4.33
CA THR A 8 18.83 28.46 -5.62
C THR A 8 17.78 29.57 -5.50
N VAL A 9 17.19 29.76 -4.32
CA VAL A 9 16.25 30.87 -4.06
C VAL A 9 17.05 32.13 -3.75
N PRO A 10 16.89 33.23 -4.50
CA PRO A 10 17.65 34.46 -4.28
C PRO A 10 17.27 35.10 -2.95
N THR A 11 18.26 35.66 -2.23
CA THR A 11 18.04 36.38 -0.97
C THR A 11 17.69 37.86 -1.15
N VAL A 12 17.77 38.36 -2.38
CA VAL A 12 17.43 39.71 -2.82
C VAL A 12 16.64 39.58 -4.13
N ALA A 13 15.49 40.25 -4.25
CA ALA A 13 14.63 40.16 -5.42
C ALA A 13 13.84 41.46 -5.66
N GLU A 14 13.18 41.54 -6.82
CA GLU A 14 12.11 42.50 -7.04
C GLU A 14 11.00 42.26 -6.01
N GLN A 15 10.63 43.32 -5.28
CA GLN A 15 9.53 43.33 -4.33
C GLN A 15 8.60 44.50 -4.60
N VAL A 16 7.32 44.30 -4.31
CA VAL A 16 6.31 45.36 -4.33
C VAL A 16 5.75 45.57 -2.94
N TYR A 17 5.43 46.81 -2.59
CA TYR A 17 4.60 47.07 -1.41
C TYR A 17 3.15 46.81 -1.79
N LEU A 18 2.53 45.77 -1.24
CA LEU A 18 1.19 45.33 -1.63
C LEU A 18 0.13 45.87 -0.66
N HIS A 19 -0.90 46.49 -1.22
CA HIS A 19 -2.22 46.61 -0.60
C HIS A 19 -3.22 45.74 -1.37
N ARG A 20 -4.15 45.10 -0.66
CA ARG A 20 -5.26 44.33 -1.25
C ARG A 20 -6.61 44.71 -0.64
N ILE A 21 -7.68 44.43 -1.38
CA ILE A 21 -9.05 44.42 -0.90
C ILE A 21 -9.73 43.14 -1.39
N MET A 22 -10.33 42.39 -0.48
CA MET A 22 -11.17 41.23 -0.79
C MET A 22 -12.65 41.64 -0.71
N ILE A 23 -13.45 41.30 -1.71
CA ILE A 23 -14.89 41.61 -1.82
C ILE A 23 -15.62 40.34 -2.26
N LEU A 24 -16.90 40.20 -1.90
CA LEU A 24 -17.77 39.14 -2.41
C LEU A 24 -18.34 39.53 -3.79
N PRO A 25 -18.83 38.57 -4.61
CA PRO A 25 -19.46 38.85 -5.91
C PRO A 25 -20.85 39.50 -5.78
N ASP A 26 -20.87 40.78 -5.39
CA ASP A 26 -22.06 41.61 -5.20
C ASP A 26 -22.02 42.88 -6.09
N ASP A 27 -23.16 43.57 -6.24
CA ASP A 27 -23.33 44.77 -7.10
C ASP A 27 -22.52 46.02 -6.66
N GLU A 28 -21.73 45.95 -5.58
CA GLU A 28 -21.00 47.09 -5.01
C GLU A 28 -19.63 47.36 -5.66
N ILE A 29 -19.13 46.45 -6.53
CA ILE A 29 -17.80 46.53 -7.14
C ILE A 29 -17.61 47.83 -7.95
N ASP A 30 -18.63 48.26 -8.70
CA ASP A 30 -18.54 49.47 -9.53
C ASP A 30 -18.58 50.75 -8.69
N ILE A 31 -19.25 50.72 -7.53
CA ILE A 31 -19.22 51.81 -6.54
C ILE A 31 -17.83 51.93 -5.92
N MET A 32 -17.22 50.79 -5.59
CA MET A 32 -15.86 50.68 -5.06
C MET A 32 -14.83 51.25 -6.05
N LYS A 33 -14.87 50.81 -7.32
CA LYS A 33 -13.98 51.31 -8.38
C LYS A 33 -14.15 52.81 -8.58
N LYS A 34 -15.39 53.29 -8.70
CA LYS A 34 -15.68 54.71 -8.88
C LYS A 34 -15.15 55.57 -7.72
N LYS A 35 -15.30 55.13 -6.47
CA LYS A 35 -14.73 55.83 -5.31
C LYS A 35 -13.21 55.96 -5.39
N TYR A 36 -12.52 54.96 -5.93
CA TYR A 36 -11.06 55.03 -6.16
C TYR A 36 -10.71 56.02 -7.26
N GLU A 37 -11.43 56.00 -8.38
CA GLU A 37 -11.28 56.95 -9.49
C GLU A 37 -11.58 58.41 -9.08
N ASP A 38 -12.58 58.62 -8.24
CA ASP A 38 -12.93 59.92 -7.61
C ASP A 38 -11.87 60.38 -6.57
N GLY A 39 -10.79 59.61 -6.36
CA GLY A 39 -9.66 59.98 -5.50
C GLY A 39 -9.80 59.60 -4.02
N THR A 40 -10.75 58.74 -3.65
CA THR A 40 -10.89 58.27 -2.26
C THR A 40 -9.70 57.40 -1.87
N PRO A 41 -8.97 57.71 -0.78
CA PRO A 41 -7.81 56.91 -0.37
C PRO A 41 -8.16 55.44 -0.11
N PHE A 42 -7.40 54.52 -0.72
CA PHE A 42 -7.64 53.06 -0.71
C PHE A 42 -7.99 52.48 0.67
N LYS A 43 -7.31 52.93 1.73
CA LYS A 43 -7.54 52.49 3.11
C LYS A 43 -8.97 52.73 3.63
N TYR A 44 -9.68 53.73 3.12
CA TYR A 44 -11.08 53.99 3.48
C TYR A 44 -12.03 53.10 2.68
N ILE A 45 -11.71 52.86 1.40
CA ILE A 45 -12.43 51.91 0.54
C ILE A 45 -12.35 50.49 1.13
N VAL A 46 -11.17 50.05 1.58
CA VAL A 46 -11.00 48.75 2.25
C VAL A 46 -11.89 48.64 3.51
N ARG A 47 -11.95 49.69 4.33
CA ARG A 47 -12.77 49.70 5.55
C ARG A 47 -14.28 49.70 5.31
N GLU A 48 -14.71 50.15 4.13
CA GLU A 48 -16.12 50.22 3.76
C GLU A 48 -16.58 48.94 3.06
N PHE A 49 -15.81 48.43 2.09
CA PHE A 49 -16.25 47.34 1.20
C PHE A 49 -15.63 45.98 1.50
N SER A 50 -14.49 45.92 2.20
CA SER A 50 -13.75 44.65 2.29
C SER A 50 -14.39 43.63 3.22
N LYS A 51 -14.30 42.36 2.83
CA LYS A 51 -14.66 41.18 3.64
C LYS A 51 -13.43 40.36 4.06
N ASP A 52 -12.23 40.91 3.89
CA ASP A 52 -10.96 40.29 4.34
C ASP A 52 -10.93 40.15 5.87
N ASN A 53 -9.89 39.53 6.42
CA ASN A 53 -9.72 39.42 7.87
C ASN A 53 -9.60 40.81 8.53
N GLU A 54 -10.05 40.92 9.78
CA GLU A 54 -10.12 42.18 10.52
C GLU A 54 -8.77 42.91 10.62
N GLU A 55 -7.65 42.18 10.64
CA GLU A 55 -6.32 42.78 10.72
C GLU A 55 -5.92 43.50 9.43
N VAL A 56 -6.14 42.88 8.27
CA VAL A 56 -5.93 43.51 6.95
C VAL A 56 -6.86 44.70 6.78
N ILE A 57 -8.13 44.60 7.18
CA ILE A 57 -9.08 45.72 7.14
C ILE A 57 -8.63 46.87 8.05
N ARG A 58 -8.19 46.57 9.28
CA ARG A 58 -7.66 47.55 10.24
C ARG A 58 -6.45 48.30 9.68
N ARG A 59 -5.52 47.59 9.05
CA ARG A 59 -4.35 48.13 8.33
C ARG A 59 -4.71 48.85 7.02
N GLY A 60 -5.98 48.84 6.59
CA GLY A 60 -6.41 49.53 5.37
C GLY A 60 -5.95 48.83 4.08
N GLY A 61 -5.88 47.50 4.12
CA GLY A 61 -5.51 46.63 3.00
C GLY A 61 -4.01 46.33 2.91
N GLU A 62 -3.18 46.98 3.71
CA GLU A 62 -1.73 46.82 3.70
C GLU A 62 -1.31 45.40 4.09
N ILE A 63 -0.61 44.71 3.18
CA ILE A 63 0.06 43.43 3.43
C ILE A 63 1.50 43.71 3.85
N GLY A 64 2.23 44.48 3.06
CA GLY A 64 3.64 44.82 3.27
C GLY A 64 4.45 44.66 1.99
N TRP A 65 5.78 44.65 2.12
CA TRP A 65 6.67 44.28 1.02
C TRP A 65 6.55 42.78 0.74
N ILE A 66 6.43 42.39 -0.53
CA ILE A 66 6.41 40.98 -0.94
C ILE A 66 7.26 40.74 -2.20
N PRO A 67 8.03 39.64 -2.28
CA PRO A 67 8.68 39.18 -3.51
C PRO A 67 7.72 38.41 -4.43
N ARG A 68 8.10 38.25 -5.71
CA ARG A 68 7.36 37.40 -6.66
C ARG A 68 7.22 35.98 -6.11
N GLY A 69 6.02 35.43 -6.21
CA GLY A 69 5.75 34.04 -5.92
C GLY A 69 5.20 33.74 -4.53
N ILE A 70 4.97 34.76 -3.68
CA ILE A 70 4.15 34.65 -2.46
C ILE A 70 2.67 34.43 -2.82
N PHE A 71 2.17 35.14 -3.84
CA PHE A 71 0.82 34.96 -4.41
C PHE A 71 0.93 34.60 -5.91
N PRO A 72 1.41 33.39 -6.27
CA PRO A 72 1.75 33.04 -7.66
C PRO A 72 0.61 33.19 -8.65
N GLU A 73 -0.60 32.88 -8.24
CA GLU A 73 -1.84 33.04 -9.00
C GLU A 73 -2.14 34.50 -9.36
N TYR A 74 -1.53 35.47 -8.67
CA TYR A 74 -1.74 36.91 -8.85
C TYR A 74 -0.45 37.68 -9.22
N ASP A 75 0.71 37.03 -9.29
CA ASP A 75 2.01 37.66 -9.61
C ASP A 75 1.95 38.51 -10.89
N TYR A 76 1.23 38.03 -11.93
CA TYR A 76 1.08 38.71 -13.22
C TYR A 76 0.24 39.99 -13.15
N ILE A 77 -0.64 40.11 -12.15
CA ILE A 77 -1.41 41.33 -11.90
C ILE A 77 -0.59 42.24 -10.99
N ILE A 78 -0.10 41.70 -9.87
CA ILE A 78 0.56 42.42 -8.79
C ILE A 78 1.83 43.13 -9.27
N PHE A 79 2.72 42.43 -9.97
CA PHE A 79 4.03 42.96 -10.31
C PHE A 79 4.06 43.79 -11.60
N ASP A 80 3.06 43.65 -12.47
CA ASP A 80 3.01 44.41 -13.73
C ASP A 80 2.15 45.69 -13.59
N LEU A 81 1.36 45.82 -12.50
CA LEU A 81 0.55 47.01 -12.18
C LEU A 81 1.43 48.24 -11.88
N ALA A 82 1.15 49.38 -12.50
CA ALA A 82 1.88 50.62 -12.21
C ALA A 82 1.53 51.18 -10.80
N PRO A 83 2.45 51.88 -10.12
CA PRO A 83 2.20 52.36 -8.77
C PRO A 83 0.96 53.25 -8.65
N ASN A 84 0.19 53.04 -7.57
CA ASN A 84 -1.07 53.72 -7.25
C ASN A 84 -2.20 53.54 -8.30
N LEU A 85 -2.10 52.57 -9.21
CA LEU A 85 -3.27 52.07 -9.94
C LEU A 85 -3.98 50.96 -9.16
N LEU A 86 -5.29 50.84 -9.37
CA LEU A 86 -6.06 49.68 -8.95
C LEU A 86 -5.94 48.59 -10.01
N SER A 87 -5.80 47.33 -9.59
CA SER A 87 -5.74 46.20 -10.51
C SER A 87 -7.07 45.97 -11.25
N ILE A 88 -7.00 45.19 -12.33
CA ILE A 88 -8.18 44.43 -12.77
C ILE A 88 -8.61 43.45 -11.68
N GLU A 89 -9.86 43.00 -11.75
CA GLU A 89 -10.43 42.01 -10.85
C GLU A 89 -9.67 40.67 -10.94
N ALA A 90 -9.27 40.15 -9.78
CA ALA A 90 -8.61 38.85 -9.66
C ALA A 90 -9.51 37.89 -8.87
N GLN A 91 -9.94 36.79 -9.48
CA GLN A 91 -10.85 35.84 -8.84
C GLN A 91 -10.06 34.72 -8.12
N SER A 92 -10.55 34.27 -6.97
CA SER A 92 -10.06 33.05 -6.32
C SER A 92 -10.54 31.79 -7.05
N ILE A 93 -9.79 30.69 -6.91
CA ILE A 93 -10.20 29.35 -7.38
C ILE A 93 -11.18 28.68 -6.37
N GLU A 94 -11.45 29.33 -5.23
CA GLU A 94 -12.36 28.85 -4.19
C GLU A 94 -13.85 28.95 -4.61
N SER A 95 -14.73 28.25 -3.89
CA SER A 95 -16.17 28.23 -4.15
C SER A 95 -16.94 28.51 -2.85
N PRO A 96 -17.71 29.62 -2.75
CA PRO A 96 -17.91 30.65 -3.77
C PRO A 96 -16.63 31.46 -4.10
N PRO A 97 -16.50 32.01 -5.31
CA PRO A 97 -15.32 32.78 -5.69
C PRO A 97 -15.25 34.09 -4.92
N LEU A 98 -14.09 34.38 -4.35
CA LEU A 98 -13.74 35.66 -3.73
C LEU A 98 -13.07 36.56 -4.76
N LEU A 99 -13.37 37.86 -4.72
CA LEU A 99 -12.83 38.85 -5.64
C LEU A 99 -11.76 39.67 -4.93
N TYR A 100 -10.58 39.74 -5.53
CA TYR A 100 -9.46 40.52 -5.05
C TYR A 100 -9.15 41.67 -6.00
N PHE A 101 -8.89 42.85 -5.44
CA PHE A 101 -8.23 43.94 -6.13
C PHE A 101 -6.96 44.33 -5.37
N PHE A 102 -5.93 44.69 -6.13
CA PHE A 102 -4.60 45.02 -5.62
C PHE A 102 -4.25 46.46 -5.97
N MET A 103 -3.47 47.09 -5.12
CA MET A 103 -2.90 48.42 -5.33
C MET A 103 -1.48 48.43 -4.80
N ILE A 104 -0.54 48.99 -5.57
CA ILE A 104 0.88 48.99 -5.26
C ILE A 104 1.35 50.42 -4.99
N PRO A 105 1.59 50.85 -3.74
CA PRO A 105 2.11 52.19 -3.49
C PRO A 105 3.54 52.38 -4.01
N ASP A 106 4.37 51.32 -3.96
CA ASP A 106 5.82 51.40 -4.20
C ASP A 106 6.40 50.06 -4.70
N LYS A 107 7.56 50.13 -5.40
CA LYS A 107 8.29 48.97 -5.94
C LYS A 107 9.80 49.13 -5.78
N ASP A 108 10.47 48.06 -5.37
CA ASP A 108 11.92 48.01 -5.18
C ASP A 108 12.48 46.82 -6.01
N PRO A 109 13.30 47.06 -7.04
CA PRO A 109 13.80 46.00 -7.91
C PRO A 109 14.86 45.09 -7.25
N ALA A 110 15.38 45.45 -6.07
CA ALA A 110 16.50 44.73 -5.45
C ALA A 110 16.45 44.77 -3.91
N ARG A 111 15.33 44.35 -3.32
CA ARG A 111 15.10 44.35 -1.87
C ARG A 111 15.48 43.02 -1.21
N PRO A 112 16.18 43.03 -0.05
CA PRO A 112 16.38 41.82 0.75
C PRO A 112 15.06 41.18 1.18
N ILE A 113 14.93 39.87 1.01
CA ILE A 113 13.72 39.10 1.34
C ILE A 113 13.68 38.81 2.85
N ALA A 114 12.52 38.96 3.50
CA ALA A 114 12.39 38.63 4.92
C ALA A 114 12.52 37.11 5.14
N GLN A 115 13.00 36.69 6.32
CA GLN A 115 13.28 35.28 6.59
C GLN A 115 12.04 34.38 6.43
N GLU A 116 10.86 34.86 6.81
CA GLU A 116 9.59 34.14 6.69
C GLU A 116 9.18 33.93 5.22
N GLU A 117 9.23 34.97 4.39
CA GLU A 117 9.01 34.92 2.94
C GLU A 117 10.02 33.98 2.26
N LEU A 118 11.29 34.04 2.67
CA LEU A 118 12.37 33.22 2.14
C LEU A 118 12.11 31.72 2.38
N ASP A 119 11.61 31.34 3.55
CA ASP A 119 11.31 29.93 3.86
C ASP A 119 10.02 29.43 3.17
N GLN A 120 9.06 30.31 2.91
CA GLN A 120 7.92 30.02 2.03
C GLN A 120 8.39 29.78 0.58
N LEU A 121 9.21 30.68 0.02
CA LEU A 121 9.76 30.55 -1.34
C LEU A 121 10.62 29.28 -1.51
N LYS A 122 11.47 28.93 -0.54
CA LYS A 122 12.24 27.66 -0.54
C LYS A 122 11.35 26.43 -0.55
N THR A 123 10.24 26.47 0.20
CA THR A 123 9.28 25.36 0.27
C THR A 123 8.52 25.21 -1.05
N LYS A 124 8.15 26.32 -1.70
CA LYS A 124 7.57 26.35 -3.05
C LYS A 124 8.54 25.86 -4.12
N ALA A 125 9.78 26.36 -4.14
CA ALA A 125 10.80 25.94 -5.12
C ALA A 125 11.05 24.43 -5.09
N LEU A 126 11.05 23.81 -3.90
CA LEU A 126 11.14 22.36 -3.76
C LEU A 126 9.91 21.63 -4.36
N LYS A 127 8.69 22.15 -4.11
CA LYS A 127 7.44 21.59 -4.67
C LYS A 127 7.40 21.68 -6.19
N ASP A 128 7.82 22.81 -6.76
CA ASP A 128 7.84 23.04 -8.20
C ASP A 128 8.93 22.22 -8.89
N TRP A 129 10.10 22.06 -8.27
CA TRP A 129 11.16 21.14 -8.73
C TRP A 129 10.67 19.68 -8.75
N LEU A 130 10.03 19.22 -7.68
CA LEU A 130 9.44 17.87 -7.61
C LEU A 130 8.35 17.66 -8.67
N ASN A 131 7.48 18.66 -8.88
CA ASN A 131 6.44 18.60 -9.92
C ASN A 131 7.03 18.61 -11.33
N THR A 132 8.13 19.34 -11.56
CA THR A 132 8.84 19.35 -12.84
C THR A 132 9.50 18.00 -13.11
N LYS A 133 10.18 17.41 -12.12
CA LYS A 133 10.73 16.05 -12.26
C LYS A 133 9.65 15.00 -12.47
N ARG A 134 8.49 15.10 -11.82
CA ARG A 134 7.32 14.25 -12.10
C ARG A 134 6.79 14.39 -13.53
N LYS A 135 6.90 15.58 -14.15
CA LYS A 135 6.52 15.82 -15.56
C LYS A 135 7.59 15.38 -16.57
N GLU A 136 8.87 15.42 -16.20
CA GLU A 136 9.96 14.86 -17.02
C GLU A 136 9.86 13.32 -17.12
N PHE A 137 9.41 12.64 -16.06
CA PHE A 137 9.07 11.21 -16.09
C PHE A 137 7.70 10.94 -16.74
N ASN A 138 7.58 11.33 -18.01
CA ASN A 138 6.35 11.18 -18.78
C ASN A 138 6.21 9.75 -19.35
N VAL A 139 5.65 8.83 -18.57
CA VAL A 139 5.15 7.54 -19.09
C VAL A 139 3.86 7.80 -19.86
N SER A 140 3.98 8.38 -21.06
CA SER A 140 2.89 8.45 -22.03
C SER A 140 2.67 7.04 -22.61
N ALA A 141 1.93 6.22 -21.88
CA ALA A 141 1.65 4.84 -22.25
C ALA A 141 0.91 4.79 -23.60
N ASN A 142 1.38 3.90 -24.48
CA ASN A 142 0.78 3.62 -25.79
C ASN A 142 -0.55 2.84 -25.62
N PHE A 143 -1.57 3.50 -25.08
CA PHE A 143 -2.92 2.95 -25.02
C PHE A 143 -3.57 2.99 -26.41
N ASN A 144 -4.19 1.87 -26.81
CA ASN A 144 -4.88 1.80 -28.09
C ASN A 144 -6.20 2.61 -28.07
N SER A 145 -6.76 2.82 -29.27
CA SER A 145 -7.98 3.62 -29.47
C SER A 145 -9.22 3.10 -28.72
N GLU A 146 -9.23 1.83 -28.32
CA GLU A 146 -10.36 1.18 -27.64
C GLU A 146 -10.37 1.54 -26.14
N VAL A 147 -9.20 1.50 -25.49
CA VAL A 147 -9.04 1.97 -24.10
C VAL A 147 -9.32 3.46 -23.98
N HIS A 148 -8.83 4.27 -24.94
CA HIS A 148 -9.12 5.71 -24.97
C HIS A 148 -10.62 5.98 -25.18
N GLY A 149 -11.26 5.27 -26.12
CA GLY A 149 -12.69 5.39 -26.40
C GLY A 149 -13.58 4.94 -25.22
N TRP A 150 -13.15 3.96 -24.42
CA TRP A 150 -13.84 3.55 -23.21
C TRP A 150 -13.78 4.64 -22.11
N LEU A 151 -12.60 5.22 -21.86
CA LEU A 151 -12.42 6.30 -20.89
C LEU A 151 -13.25 7.55 -21.24
N THR A 152 -13.25 7.96 -22.52
CA THR A 152 -14.03 9.12 -22.98
C THR A 152 -15.54 8.92 -22.76
N LYS A 153 -16.01 7.67 -22.78
CA LYS A 153 -17.42 7.30 -22.65
C LYS A 153 -17.91 7.19 -21.19
N GLN A 154 -17.00 7.08 -20.23
CA GLN A 154 -17.32 7.04 -18.79
C GLN A 154 -17.32 8.43 -18.14
N LEU A 155 -16.55 9.39 -18.68
CA LEU A 155 -16.31 10.69 -18.04
C LEU A 155 -17.25 11.84 -18.49
N SER A 156 -18.26 11.55 -19.32
CA SER A 156 -19.41 12.42 -19.61
C SER A 156 -19.12 13.92 -19.87
N VAL A 157 -18.18 14.21 -20.79
CA VAL A 157 -17.99 15.58 -21.32
C VAL A 157 -18.74 15.72 -22.66
N SER A 158 -19.42 16.85 -22.86
CA SER A 158 -20.40 17.06 -23.93
C SER A 158 -19.79 17.37 -25.32
N THR A 159 -20.62 17.20 -26.35
CA THR A 159 -20.30 17.18 -27.79
C THR A 159 -19.82 18.54 -28.33
N LEU A 160 -18.87 18.63 -29.28
CA LEU A 160 -18.91 18.35 -30.73
C LEU A 160 -17.45 18.40 -31.29
N LYS A 161 -17.06 18.06 -32.53
CA LYS A 161 -17.72 17.70 -33.81
C LYS A 161 -16.82 16.68 -34.57
N LYS A 162 -17.07 16.38 -35.87
CA LYS A 162 -16.21 15.50 -36.73
C LYS A 162 -15.33 16.29 -37.71
N PRO A 163 -14.21 15.70 -38.16
CA PRO A 163 -13.99 15.51 -39.60
C PRO A 163 -13.88 14.03 -40.01
N GLU A 164 -13.54 13.76 -41.27
CA GLU A 164 -14.11 12.63 -42.03
C GLU A 164 -13.27 11.35 -42.16
N LYS A 165 -13.96 10.32 -42.70
CA LYS A 165 -13.47 8.98 -43.03
C LYS A 165 -12.22 9.01 -43.94
N LYS A 166 -11.28 8.10 -43.67
CA LYS A 166 -10.71 7.25 -44.73
C LYS A 166 -10.68 5.78 -44.29
N LYS A 167 -11.38 4.93 -45.04
CA LYS A 167 -11.29 3.47 -44.91
C LYS A 167 -9.95 3.00 -45.50
N SER A 168 -9.25 2.08 -44.84
CA SER A 168 -8.81 0.82 -45.48
C SER A 168 -8.22 -0.18 -44.46
N ARG A 169 -8.29 -1.47 -44.82
CA ARG A 169 -7.32 -2.52 -44.46
C ARG A 169 -7.36 -3.18 -43.06
N LEU A 170 -8.55 -3.45 -42.52
CA LEU A 170 -8.74 -4.45 -41.43
C LEU A 170 -9.87 -5.45 -41.70
N GLN A 171 -9.96 -5.97 -42.94
CA GLN A 171 -10.83 -7.12 -43.27
C GLN A 171 -10.04 -8.39 -43.64
N GLU A 172 -8.71 -8.32 -43.79
CA GLU A 172 -7.86 -9.48 -44.13
C GLU A 172 -7.24 -10.17 -42.90
N LEU A 173 -7.26 -9.55 -41.71
CA LEU A 173 -6.81 -10.17 -40.45
C LEU A 173 -7.93 -10.94 -39.71
N GLY A 174 -9.13 -11.03 -40.31
CA GLY A 174 -10.26 -11.79 -39.75
C GLY A 174 -10.14 -13.32 -39.87
N ILE A 175 -9.07 -13.83 -40.48
CA ILE A 175 -8.86 -15.26 -40.78
C ILE A 175 -7.53 -15.73 -40.19
N LEU A 176 -7.39 -15.69 -38.86
CA LEU A 176 -6.42 -16.51 -38.12
C LEU A 176 -6.93 -16.80 -36.70
N GLN A 177 -7.51 -17.99 -36.54
CA GLN A 177 -7.79 -18.67 -35.28
C GLN A 177 -8.75 -18.00 -34.28
N LYS A 178 -10.06 -18.03 -34.61
CA LYS A 178 -11.05 -18.47 -33.59
C LYS A 178 -10.77 -19.93 -33.22
N LYS A 179 -9.72 -20.18 -32.42
CA LYS A 179 -9.59 -21.46 -31.72
C LYS A 179 -10.71 -21.52 -30.69
N LYS A 180 -11.60 -22.48 -30.90
CA LYS A 180 -12.64 -22.88 -29.95
C LYS A 180 -11.97 -23.31 -28.65
N PHE A 181 -11.90 -22.42 -27.66
CA PHE A 181 -11.52 -22.81 -26.30
C PHE A 181 -12.51 -23.90 -25.87
N MET A 182 -12.01 -25.12 -25.68
CA MET A 182 -12.78 -26.11 -24.93
C MET A 182 -12.88 -25.57 -23.50
N LYS A 183 -14.06 -25.67 -22.90
CA LYS A 183 -14.27 -25.27 -21.51
C LYS A 183 -13.47 -26.23 -20.64
N ASN A 184 -12.29 -25.82 -20.22
CA ASN A 184 -11.50 -26.59 -19.28
C ASN A 184 -12.15 -26.46 -17.88
N SER A 185 -11.98 -27.47 -17.05
CA SER A 185 -12.45 -27.43 -15.67
C SER A 185 -11.34 -27.84 -14.72
N ILE A 186 -11.31 -27.21 -13.56
CA ILE A 186 -10.44 -27.59 -12.45
C ILE A 186 -11.29 -27.95 -11.25
N ASN A 187 -11.03 -29.12 -10.69
CA ASN A 187 -11.76 -29.66 -9.56
C ASN A 187 -10.92 -29.50 -8.29
N ILE A 188 -11.51 -28.91 -7.26
CA ILE A 188 -10.82 -28.63 -6.00
C ILE A 188 -11.48 -29.38 -4.84
N ALA A 189 -10.66 -29.80 -3.89
CA ALA A 189 -11.09 -30.12 -2.53
C ALA A 189 -10.69 -29.01 -1.56
N ILE A 190 -11.45 -28.85 -0.48
CA ILE A 190 -11.14 -27.91 0.60
C ILE A 190 -10.95 -28.70 1.90
N LEU A 191 -9.82 -28.53 2.58
CA LEU A 191 -9.58 -29.07 3.92
C LEU A 191 -9.83 -27.98 4.95
N GLY A 192 -10.89 -28.13 5.74
CA GLY A 192 -11.28 -27.13 6.73
C GLY A 192 -12.28 -26.11 6.19
N LEU A 193 -13.36 -25.93 6.94
CA LEU A 193 -14.44 -24.99 6.62
C LEU A 193 -14.73 -24.08 7.84
N GLY A 194 -13.68 -23.39 8.28
CA GLY A 194 -13.73 -22.30 9.26
C GLY A 194 -14.14 -20.97 8.61
N ASN A 195 -13.75 -19.85 9.22
CA ASN A 195 -14.10 -18.51 8.73
C ASN A 195 -13.56 -18.26 7.31
N ILE A 196 -12.26 -18.53 7.09
CA ILE A 196 -11.60 -18.37 5.78
C ILE A 196 -12.20 -19.33 4.74
N GLY A 197 -12.38 -20.61 5.07
CA GLY A 197 -12.98 -21.58 4.14
C GLY A 197 -14.42 -21.24 3.74
N THR A 198 -15.22 -20.73 4.68
CA THR A 198 -16.60 -20.29 4.42
C THR A 198 -16.62 -19.08 3.49
N GLU A 199 -15.76 -18.10 3.74
CA GLU A 199 -15.60 -16.91 2.89
C GLU A 199 -15.08 -17.27 1.49
N PHE A 200 -14.11 -18.17 1.40
CA PHE A 200 -13.59 -18.68 0.13
C PHE A 200 -14.66 -19.35 -0.73
N VAL A 201 -15.51 -20.20 -0.14
CA VAL A 201 -16.64 -20.81 -0.87
C VAL A 201 -17.63 -19.75 -1.36
N ASN A 202 -17.98 -18.78 -0.52
CA ASN A 202 -18.89 -17.69 -0.90
C ASN A 202 -18.32 -16.83 -2.03
N ALA A 203 -17.06 -16.39 -1.91
CA ALA A 203 -16.37 -15.58 -2.89
C ALA A 203 -16.18 -16.34 -4.22
N LEU A 204 -15.82 -17.62 -4.17
CA LEU A 204 -15.67 -18.45 -5.38
C LEU A 204 -17.01 -18.61 -6.12
N ASN A 205 -18.11 -18.86 -5.39
CA ASN A 205 -19.45 -18.93 -5.98
C ASN A 205 -19.85 -17.62 -6.69
N LEU A 206 -19.54 -16.47 -6.09
CA LEU A 206 -19.78 -15.15 -6.70
C LEU A 206 -18.89 -14.89 -7.92
N GLN A 207 -17.61 -15.30 -7.87
CA GLN A 207 -16.62 -15.04 -8.93
C GLN A 207 -16.62 -16.08 -10.06
N THR A 208 -17.30 -17.22 -9.92
CA THR A 208 -17.23 -18.36 -10.86
C THR A 208 -17.43 -17.94 -12.32
N ASN A 209 -18.46 -17.13 -12.62
CA ASN A 209 -18.71 -16.64 -13.98
C ASN A 209 -17.63 -15.69 -14.49
N SER A 210 -17.07 -14.85 -13.60
CA SER A 210 -15.99 -13.91 -13.93
C SER A 210 -14.70 -14.66 -14.28
N ILE A 211 -14.37 -15.69 -13.50
CA ILE A 211 -13.21 -16.55 -13.70
C ILE A 211 -13.36 -17.39 -14.98
N GLU A 212 -14.53 -18.02 -15.19
CA GLU A 212 -14.78 -18.83 -16.40
C GLU A 212 -14.67 -17.97 -17.68
N ASN A 213 -15.21 -16.75 -17.66
CA ASN A 213 -15.13 -15.82 -18.80
C ASN A 213 -13.72 -15.27 -19.04
N SER A 214 -12.96 -14.96 -17.97
CA SER A 214 -11.65 -14.30 -18.06
C SER A 214 -10.50 -15.26 -18.34
N PHE A 215 -10.60 -16.51 -17.87
CA PHE A 215 -9.52 -17.50 -17.95
C PHE A 215 -9.88 -18.73 -18.79
N GLY A 216 -11.17 -18.98 -19.08
CA GLY A 216 -11.63 -20.16 -19.83
C GLY A 216 -11.71 -21.44 -18.99
N TYR A 217 -11.56 -21.35 -17.67
CA TYR A 217 -11.61 -22.47 -16.73
C TYR A 217 -12.79 -22.34 -15.76
N LYS A 218 -13.59 -23.41 -15.66
CA LYS A 218 -14.60 -23.54 -14.61
C LYS A 218 -14.00 -24.23 -13.39
N ILE A 219 -14.05 -23.58 -12.23
CA ILE A 219 -13.67 -24.18 -10.95
C ILE A 219 -14.89 -24.90 -10.37
N ASN A 220 -14.73 -26.16 -9.94
CA ASN A 220 -15.77 -26.90 -9.22
C ASN A 220 -15.24 -27.38 -7.86
N ILE A 221 -15.97 -27.12 -6.78
CA ILE A 221 -15.69 -27.76 -5.48
C ILE A 221 -16.27 -29.18 -5.52
N LYS A 222 -15.40 -30.19 -5.40
CA LYS A 222 -15.78 -31.61 -5.39
C LYS A 222 -16.06 -32.14 -3.99
N LYS A 223 -15.21 -31.76 -3.03
CA LYS A 223 -15.24 -32.24 -1.65
C LYS A 223 -14.81 -31.16 -0.68
N ILE A 224 -15.38 -31.18 0.52
CA ILE A 224 -15.01 -30.33 1.64
C ILE A 224 -14.86 -31.23 2.88
N LEU A 225 -13.65 -31.34 3.41
CA LEU A 225 -13.36 -32.05 4.65
C LEU A 225 -13.66 -31.15 5.86
N ILE A 226 -14.40 -31.71 6.82
CA ILE A 226 -14.71 -31.06 8.09
C ILE A 226 -14.62 -32.04 9.26
N SER A 227 -14.29 -31.55 10.45
CA SER A 227 -14.30 -32.36 11.67
C SER A 227 -15.70 -32.58 12.28
N ASN A 228 -16.64 -31.65 12.06
CA ASN A 228 -17.98 -31.70 12.66
C ASN A 228 -19.08 -31.29 11.68
N LYS A 229 -19.90 -32.27 11.24
CA LYS A 229 -21.06 -32.09 10.35
C LYS A 229 -22.18 -31.25 10.98
N ALA A 230 -22.37 -31.30 12.30
CA ALA A 230 -23.44 -30.59 13.02
C ALA A 230 -23.20 -29.07 13.23
N LYS A 231 -21.97 -28.56 13.02
CA LYS A 231 -21.69 -27.12 13.13
C LYS A 231 -22.48 -26.35 12.05
N LYS A 232 -23.36 -25.43 12.48
CA LYS A 232 -24.08 -24.51 11.56
C LYS A 232 -23.07 -23.67 10.76
N ARG A 233 -23.37 -23.45 9.49
CA ARG A 233 -22.54 -22.73 8.51
C ARG A 233 -23.39 -21.71 7.76
N THR A 234 -22.79 -20.60 7.36
CA THR A 234 -23.46 -19.52 6.63
C THR A 234 -23.35 -19.64 5.11
N ALA A 235 -22.35 -20.37 4.60
CA ALA A 235 -22.23 -20.66 3.17
C ALA A 235 -23.29 -21.67 2.70
N ASN A 236 -23.88 -21.39 1.54
CA ASN A 236 -24.79 -22.31 0.86
C ASN A 236 -23.97 -23.41 0.15
N ILE A 237 -23.94 -24.60 0.75
CA ILE A 237 -23.09 -25.73 0.35
C ILE A 237 -23.95 -26.97 0.20
N ASP A 238 -23.80 -27.68 -0.91
CA ASP A 238 -24.43 -28.99 -1.10
C ASP A 238 -23.91 -29.98 -0.05
N ALA A 239 -24.79 -30.60 0.73
CA ALA A 239 -24.44 -31.58 1.74
C ALA A 239 -23.68 -32.79 1.15
N ASN A 240 -23.88 -33.11 -0.13
CA ASN A 240 -23.25 -34.24 -0.81
C ASN A 240 -21.72 -34.06 -1.03
N ILE A 241 -21.23 -32.82 -1.07
CA ILE A 241 -19.79 -32.54 -1.18
C ILE A 241 -19.09 -32.48 0.20
N ILE A 242 -19.82 -32.63 1.30
CA ILE A 242 -19.26 -32.57 2.66
C ILE A 242 -18.85 -33.95 3.15
N THR A 243 -17.56 -34.14 3.46
CA THR A 243 -17.05 -35.37 4.07
C THR A 243 -16.34 -35.12 5.42
N THR A 244 -16.21 -36.20 6.18
CA THR A 244 -15.43 -36.35 7.41
C THR A 244 -14.25 -37.31 7.21
N ASP A 245 -14.17 -37.97 6.04
CA ASP A 245 -13.09 -38.90 5.68
C ASP A 245 -12.15 -38.21 4.67
N PRO A 246 -10.86 -38.01 5.00
CA PRO A 246 -9.90 -37.41 4.08
C PRO A 246 -9.55 -38.34 2.89
N HIS A 247 -9.75 -39.67 3.00
CA HIS A 247 -9.46 -40.61 1.90
C HIS A 247 -10.31 -40.36 0.66
N GLU A 248 -11.59 -39.96 0.84
CA GLU A 248 -12.47 -39.52 -0.25
C GLU A 248 -11.89 -38.37 -1.10
N ILE A 249 -10.92 -37.61 -0.57
CA ILE A 249 -10.24 -36.53 -1.29
C ILE A 249 -8.98 -37.04 -1.98
N PHE A 250 -8.19 -37.88 -1.31
CA PHE A 250 -6.91 -38.35 -1.85
C PHE A 250 -7.07 -39.39 -2.96
N GLU A 251 -8.12 -40.22 -2.88
CA GLU A 251 -8.39 -41.32 -3.80
C GLU A 251 -9.27 -40.89 -5.00
N ASP A 252 -9.92 -39.72 -4.95
CA ASP A 252 -10.63 -39.15 -6.09
C ASP A 252 -9.63 -38.55 -7.12
N GLU A 253 -9.29 -39.34 -8.14
CA GLU A 253 -8.46 -38.91 -9.28
C GLU A 253 -9.01 -37.69 -10.03
N SER A 254 -10.31 -37.41 -9.92
CA SER A 254 -10.91 -36.24 -10.57
C SER A 254 -10.55 -34.92 -9.88
N ILE A 255 -10.02 -34.95 -8.65
CA ILE A 255 -9.61 -33.75 -7.90
C ILE A 255 -8.16 -33.38 -8.23
N ASN A 256 -7.96 -32.14 -8.69
CA ASN A 256 -6.68 -31.64 -9.18
C ASN A 256 -5.91 -30.81 -8.13
N VAL A 257 -6.64 -30.11 -7.25
CA VAL A 257 -6.08 -29.18 -6.27
C VAL A 257 -6.71 -29.41 -4.89
N VAL A 258 -5.90 -29.33 -3.84
CA VAL A 258 -6.35 -29.32 -2.45
C VAL A 258 -6.05 -27.96 -1.84
N VAL A 259 -7.10 -27.29 -1.34
CA VAL A 259 -7.04 -26.00 -0.65
C VAL A 259 -7.08 -26.26 0.86
N GLU A 260 -5.95 -26.13 1.55
CA GLU A 260 -5.81 -26.44 2.98
C GLU A 260 -5.93 -25.19 3.86
N LEU A 261 -6.94 -25.21 4.74
CA LEU A 261 -7.40 -24.09 5.57
C LEU A 261 -7.77 -24.57 6.99
N MET A 262 -7.11 -25.60 7.50
CA MET A 262 -7.39 -26.16 8.83
C MET A 262 -6.61 -25.43 9.94
N GLY A 263 -5.37 -25.04 9.64
CA GLY A 263 -4.44 -24.46 10.62
C GLY A 263 -3.76 -25.52 11.49
N GLY A 264 -2.64 -25.17 12.13
CA GLY A 264 -1.80 -26.11 12.88
C GLY A 264 -1.01 -27.07 11.99
N THR A 265 -0.17 -27.91 12.60
CA THR A 265 0.73 -28.82 11.86
C THR A 265 0.12 -30.21 11.65
N ASP A 266 -0.47 -30.83 12.67
CA ASP A 266 -1.17 -32.13 12.55
C ASP A 266 -2.69 -31.93 12.73
N PRO A 267 -3.55 -32.52 11.87
CA PRO A 267 -3.25 -33.45 10.76
C PRO A 267 -2.90 -32.80 9.41
N SER A 268 -2.78 -31.47 9.32
CA SER A 268 -2.57 -30.77 8.03
C SER A 268 -1.36 -31.27 7.24
N PHE A 269 -0.22 -31.52 7.90
CA PHE A 269 1.00 -32.02 7.27
C PHE A 269 0.78 -33.40 6.65
N SER A 270 0.25 -34.35 7.43
CA SER A 270 -0.08 -35.70 6.98
C SER A 270 -0.99 -35.67 5.74
N TYR A 271 -2.02 -34.81 5.76
CA TYR A 271 -2.95 -34.66 4.63
C TYR A 271 -2.33 -33.99 3.40
N VAL A 272 -1.48 -32.98 3.56
CA VAL A 272 -0.77 -32.32 2.45
C VAL A 272 0.21 -33.28 1.79
N ILE A 273 0.98 -34.04 2.57
CA ILE A 273 1.90 -35.08 2.06
C ILE A 273 1.13 -36.17 1.30
N GLN A 274 -0.03 -36.60 1.79
CA GLN A 274 -0.86 -37.59 1.10
C GLN A 274 -1.48 -37.04 -0.19
N ALA A 275 -1.97 -35.80 -0.19
CA ALA A 275 -2.48 -35.14 -1.39
C ALA A 275 -1.41 -34.98 -2.49
N ILE A 276 -0.17 -34.60 -2.11
CA ILE A 276 0.96 -34.51 -3.07
C ILE A 276 1.28 -35.88 -3.67
N LYS A 277 1.32 -36.95 -2.86
CA LYS A 277 1.51 -38.33 -3.34
C LYS A 277 0.39 -38.81 -4.26
N SER A 278 -0.83 -38.29 -4.09
CA SER A 278 -1.97 -38.46 -5.00
C SER A 278 -1.96 -37.52 -6.21
N ASN A 279 -0.80 -36.92 -6.55
CA ASN A 279 -0.59 -35.99 -7.67
C ASN A 279 -1.51 -34.75 -7.65
N LYS A 280 -1.86 -34.26 -6.46
CA LYS A 280 -2.71 -33.06 -6.29
C LYS A 280 -1.84 -31.86 -5.93
N SER A 281 -2.06 -30.75 -6.62
CA SER A 281 -1.41 -29.47 -6.27
C SER A 281 -2.03 -28.87 -5.02
N ILE A 282 -1.26 -28.09 -4.26
CA ILE A 282 -1.65 -27.57 -2.95
C ILE A 282 -1.79 -26.05 -3.01
N ILE A 283 -2.82 -25.52 -2.36
CA ILE A 283 -2.92 -24.10 -1.98
C ILE A 283 -3.17 -24.08 -0.48
N THR A 284 -2.39 -23.35 0.31
CA THR A 284 -2.57 -23.33 1.78
C THR A 284 -2.43 -21.92 2.37
N ALA A 285 -3.24 -21.63 3.41
CA ALA A 285 -3.10 -20.43 4.24
C ALA A 285 -2.33 -20.69 5.55
N ASN A 286 -1.72 -21.87 5.68
CA ASN A 286 -1.21 -22.39 6.95
C ASN A 286 0.28 -22.05 7.16
N LYS A 287 0.52 -20.91 7.81
CA LYS A 287 1.86 -20.43 8.16
C LYS A 287 2.65 -21.44 9.01
N ASP A 288 1.99 -22.15 9.91
CA ASP A 288 2.63 -23.04 10.88
C ASP A 288 3.17 -24.29 10.17
N LEU A 289 2.38 -24.81 9.22
CA LEU A 289 2.76 -25.88 8.32
C LEU A 289 3.96 -25.49 7.42
N ILE A 290 3.90 -24.34 6.74
CA ILE A 290 4.97 -23.93 5.81
C ILE A 290 6.26 -23.56 6.55
N ALA A 291 6.18 -22.89 7.70
CA ALA A 291 7.36 -22.55 8.50
C ALA A 291 8.05 -23.80 9.09
N SER A 292 7.29 -24.84 9.46
CA SER A 292 7.83 -26.05 10.09
C SER A 292 8.27 -27.12 9.07
N HIS A 293 7.46 -27.33 8.02
CA HIS A 293 7.61 -28.45 7.08
C HIS A 293 7.76 -28.03 5.60
N GLY A 294 7.82 -26.72 5.32
CA GLY A 294 7.83 -26.19 3.95
C GLY A 294 8.87 -26.85 3.03
N LYS A 295 10.10 -27.06 3.50
CA LYS A 295 11.16 -27.72 2.71
C LYS A 295 10.75 -29.12 2.24
N GLU A 296 10.26 -29.96 3.14
CA GLU A 296 9.84 -31.34 2.81
C GLU A 296 8.64 -31.33 1.84
N ILE A 297 7.69 -30.41 2.06
CA ILE A 297 6.54 -30.19 1.18
C ILE A 297 6.99 -29.78 -0.23
N PHE A 298 7.92 -28.83 -0.34
CA PHE A 298 8.43 -28.34 -1.62
C PHE A 298 9.28 -29.38 -2.36
N GLU A 299 10.14 -30.11 -1.66
CA GLU A 299 10.93 -31.22 -2.22
C GLU A 299 10.03 -32.34 -2.75
N LEU A 300 9.01 -32.74 -1.97
CA LEU A 300 8.05 -33.77 -2.38
C LEU A 300 7.17 -33.29 -3.55
N ALA A 301 6.71 -32.04 -3.54
CA ALA A 301 5.93 -31.46 -4.64
C ALA A 301 6.73 -31.43 -5.95
N LYS A 302 8.02 -31.07 -5.87
CA LYS A 302 8.96 -31.11 -7.00
C LYS A 302 9.16 -32.53 -7.53
N ALA A 303 9.27 -33.52 -6.64
CA ALA A 303 9.40 -34.92 -7.02
C ALA A 303 8.12 -35.51 -7.68
N ASN A 304 6.93 -35.03 -7.30
CA ASN A 304 5.64 -35.45 -7.87
C ASN A 304 5.15 -34.54 -9.01
N ASN A 305 5.93 -33.53 -9.42
CA ASN A 305 5.58 -32.60 -10.50
C ASN A 305 4.23 -31.88 -10.25
N VAL A 306 3.99 -31.44 -9.01
CA VAL A 306 2.81 -30.66 -8.59
C VAL A 306 3.23 -29.30 -8.01
N SER A 307 2.33 -28.31 -8.05
CA SER A 307 2.62 -26.97 -7.52
C SER A 307 2.16 -26.81 -6.07
N VAL A 308 2.84 -25.95 -5.30
CA VAL A 308 2.45 -25.56 -3.93
C VAL A 308 2.41 -24.04 -3.87
N PHE A 309 1.22 -23.49 -3.63
CA PHE A 309 0.99 -22.06 -3.44
C PHE A 309 0.58 -21.78 -2.00
N PHE A 310 1.00 -20.63 -1.47
CA PHE A 310 0.82 -20.27 -0.07
C PHE A 310 0.89 -18.76 0.18
N GLU A 311 0.44 -17.94 -0.78
CA GLU A 311 0.41 -16.47 -0.62
C GLU A 311 -0.39 -16.07 0.64
N ALA A 312 -1.50 -16.77 0.87
CA ALA A 312 -2.37 -16.59 2.03
C ALA A 312 -1.72 -16.87 3.40
N ALA A 313 -0.56 -17.55 3.45
CA ALA A 313 0.11 -17.90 4.70
C ALA A 313 0.89 -16.72 5.33
N VAL A 314 1.25 -15.70 4.56
CA VAL A 314 2.00 -14.53 5.06
C VAL A 314 1.32 -13.24 4.62
N ALA A 315 1.13 -12.31 5.57
CA ALA A 315 0.50 -11.01 5.33
C ALA A 315 -0.91 -11.04 4.67
N SER A 316 -1.66 -12.13 4.91
CA SER A 316 -3.08 -12.31 4.58
C SER A 316 -3.42 -12.23 3.08
N GLY A 317 -3.70 -11.03 2.57
CA GLY A 317 -4.00 -10.77 1.15
C GLY A 317 -2.93 -9.96 0.44
N THR A 318 -1.86 -9.58 1.15
CA THR A 318 -0.79 -8.71 0.64
C THR A 318 0.16 -9.55 -0.21
N PRO A 319 0.33 -9.30 -1.51
CA PRO A 319 1.19 -10.11 -2.36
C PRO A 319 2.66 -9.92 -1.97
N ILE A 320 3.25 -10.96 -1.38
CA ILE A 320 4.63 -10.96 -0.90
C ILE A 320 5.37 -12.22 -1.31
N ILE A 321 4.72 -13.39 -1.19
CA ILE A 321 5.27 -14.69 -1.60
C ILE A 321 5.47 -14.71 -3.11
N SER A 322 4.46 -14.31 -3.90
CA SER A 322 4.61 -14.22 -5.36
C SER A 322 5.58 -13.11 -5.78
N THR A 323 5.66 -12.00 -5.06
CA THR A 323 6.64 -10.95 -5.35
C THR A 323 8.07 -11.41 -5.11
N LEU A 324 8.35 -12.11 -4.00
CA LEU A 324 9.67 -12.70 -3.73
C LEU A 324 10.05 -13.77 -4.77
N ILE A 325 9.13 -14.70 -5.08
CA ILE A 325 9.43 -15.87 -5.92
C ILE A 325 9.45 -15.54 -7.42
N ARG A 326 8.60 -14.63 -7.89
CA ARG A 326 8.41 -14.31 -9.32
C ARG A 326 9.03 -12.96 -9.68
N ASP A 327 8.58 -11.90 -9.03
CA ASP A 327 8.84 -10.52 -9.49
C ASP A 327 10.23 -10.01 -9.09
N LEU A 328 10.79 -10.53 -7.99
CA LEU A 328 12.15 -10.25 -7.50
C LEU A 328 13.13 -11.40 -7.75
N SER A 329 12.75 -12.41 -8.55
CA SER A 329 13.54 -13.62 -8.83
C SER A 329 14.95 -13.39 -9.39
N ALA A 330 15.19 -12.23 -10.00
CA ALA A 330 16.49 -11.83 -10.55
C ALA A 330 17.29 -10.86 -9.66
N ALA A 331 16.73 -10.39 -8.54
CA ALA A 331 17.35 -9.42 -7.65
C ALA A 331 17.96 -10.11 -6.42
N ASN A 332 19.12 -9.64 -5.94
CA ASN A 332 19.69 -10.12 -4.69
C ASN A 332 19.10 -9.29 -3.54
N ILE A 333 18.21 -9.90 -2.78
CA ILE A 333 17.67 -9.31 -1.54
C ILE A 333 18.83 -9.18 -0.53
N GLN A 334 18.95 -7.99 0.05
CA GLN A 334 19.94 -7.64 1.07
C GLN A 334 19.33 -7.73 2.47
N SER A 335 18.11 -7.20 2.62
CA SER A 335 17.39 -7.21 3.89
C SER A 335 15.88 -7.09 3.71
N ILE A 336 15.13 -7.54 4.71
CA ILE A 336 13.71 -7.24 4.89
C ILE A 336 13.50 -6.66 6.29
N ARG A 337 12.69 -5.60 6.38
CA ARG A 337 12.13 -5.06 7.64
C ARG A 337 10.62 -5.06 7.52
N ALA A 338 9.91 -5.70 8.44
CA ALA A 338 8.50 -5.98 8.25
C ALA A 338 7.67 -5.83 9.53
N ILE A 339 6.51 -5.18 9.40
CA ILE A 339 5.42 -5.18 10.36
C ILE A 339 4.42 -6.19 9.84
N ILE A 340 4.40 -7.40 10.44
CA ILE A 340 3.67 -8.57 9.89
C ILE A 340 2.68 -9.21 10.88
N ASN A 341 2.52 -8.62 12.05
CA ASN A 341 1.51 -8.96 13.04
C ASN A 341 0.62 -7.74 13.32
N GLY A 342 -0.62 -7.76 12.80
CA GLY A 342 -1.53 -6.61 12.90
C GLY A 342 -1.97 -6.30 14.33
N THR A 343 -2.10 -7.31 15.19
CA THR A 343 -2.55 -7.17 16.58
C THR A 343 -1.54 -6.39 17.42
N SER A 344 -0.26 -6.75 17.35
CA SER A 344 0.83 -6.00 18.01
C SER A 344 0.99 -4.59 17.42
N ASN A 345 0.87 -4.40 16.10
CA ASN A 345 0.95 -3.07 15.51
C ASN A 345 -0.23 -2.18 15.92
N PHE A 346 -1.43 -2.74 16.06
CA PHE A 346 -2.59 -2.03 16.60
C PHE A 346 -2.32 -1.60 18.05
N ILE A 347 -1.89 -2.51 18.92
CA ILE A 347 -1.57 -2.20 20.33
C ILE A 347 -0.51 -1.10 20.43
N LEU A 348 0.61 -1.22 19.71
CA LEU A 348 1.66 -0.19 19.69
C LEU A 348 1.19 1.16 19.10
N THR A 349 0.23 1.15 18.16
CA THR A 349 -0.38 2.37 17.62
C THR A 349 -1.21 3.09 18.69
N GLU A 350 -2.05 2.37 19.43
CA GLU A 350 -2.86 2.93 20.52
C GLU A 350 -1.99 3.46 21.67
N MET A 351 -0.83 2.83 21.91
CA MET A 351 0.16 3.31 22.89
C MET A 351 0.87 4.60 22.43
N ASP A 352 1.25 4.73 21.14
CA ASP A 352 1.93 5.92 20.60
C ASP A 352 0.95 7.11 20.40
N GLU A 353 -0.12 6.88 19.64
CA GLU A 353 -1.02 7.93 19.17
C GLU A 353 -2.00 8.38 20.27
N ASN A 354 -2.56 7.41 21.01
CA ASN A 354 -3.59 7.65 22.03
C ASN A 354 -3.05 7.58 23.47
N LYS A 355 -1.73 7.37 23.65
CA LYS A 355 -1.04 7.30 24.97
C LYS A 355 -1.65 6.28 25.92
N MET A 356 -2.17 5.18 25.38
CA MET A 356 -2.75 4.11 26.21
C MET A 356 -1.65 3.27 26.87
N GLU A 357 -1.90 2.85 28.10
CA GLU A 357 -1.10 1.81 28.75
C GLU A 357 -1.27 0.46 28.04
N PHE A 358 -0.22 -0.38 28.00
CA PHE A 358 -0.21 -1.66 27.28
C PHE A 358 -1.46 -2.52 27.55
N ASN A 359 -1.84 -2.67 28.82
CA ASN A 359 -3.00 -3.48 29.21
C ASN A 359 -4.34 -2.89 28.73
N ALA A 360 -4.45 -1.57 28.61
CA ALA A 360 -5.64 -0.90 28.09
C ALA A 360 -5.73 -1.04 26.56
N ALA A 361 -4.62 -0.83 25.86
CA ALA A 361 -4.53 -1.05 24.41
C ALA A 361 -4.81 -2.53 24.04
N LEU A 362 -4.32 -3.49 24.83
CA LEU A 362 -4.62 -4.91 24.66
C LEU A 362 -6.09 -5.24 24.93
N ALA A 363 -6.73 -4.63 25.94
CA ALA A 363 -8.16 -4.80 26.18
C ALA A 363 -9.00 -4.27 25.00
N LEU A 364 -8.68 -3.06 24.52
CA LEU A 364 -9.32 -2.49 23.33
C LEU A 364 -9.13 -3.36 22.08
N ALA A 365 -7.94 -3.94 21.88
CA ALA A 365 -7.67 -4.87 20.79
C ALA A 365 -8.56 -6.12 20.86
N LYS A 366 -8.87 -6.64 22.07
CA LYS A 366 -9.79 -7.77 22.26
C LYS A 366 -11.24 -7.37 21.99
N ASP A 367 -11.67 -6.22 22.51
CA ASP A 367 -13.04 -5.72 22.34
C ASP A 367 -13.39 -5.44 20.87
N LEU A 368 -12.42 -4.95 20.09
CA LEU A 368 -12.54 -4.73 18.64
C LEU A 368 -12.30 -6.01 17.80
N GLY A 369 -11.96 -7.14 18.42
CA GLY A 369 -11.71 -8.42 17.74
C GLY A 369 -10.39 -8.48 16.96
N TYR A 370 -9.44 -7.59 17.22
CA TYR A 370 -8.07 -7.67 16.70
C TYR A 370 -7.18 -8.65 17.47
N ALA A 371 -7.48 -8.90 18.74
CA ALA A 371 -6.76 -9.85 19.59
C ALA A 371 -7.68 -11.00 20.03
N GLU A 372 -7.16 -12.23 20.00
CA GLU A 372 -7.86 -13.39 20.54
C GLU A 372 -7.89 -13.37 22.09
N PRO A 373 -8.76 -14.17 22.75
CA PRO A 373 -8.81 -14.27 24.20
C PRO A 373 -7.46 -14.61 24.85
N ASP A 374 -6.68 -15.48 24.19
CA ASP A 374 -5.25 -15.69 24.44
C ASP A 374 -4.43 -15.04 23.31
N PRO A 375 -3.86 -13.84 23.53
CA PRO A 375 -3.11 -13.10 22.52
C PRO A 375 -1.61 -13.48 22.49
N THR A 376 -1.19 -14.54 23.21
CA THR A 376 0.23 -14.81 23.48
C THR A 376 1.09 -14.89 22.21
N ASN A 377 0.59 -15.50 21.13
CA ASN A 377 1.31 -15.56 19.86
C ASN A 377 1.58 -14.19 19.22
N ASP A 378 0.72 -13.21 19.46
CA ASP A 378 0.85 -11.86 18.93
C ASP A 378 1.76 -11.01 19.82
N VAL A 379 1.48 -10.97 21.13
CA VAL A 379 2.17 -10.07 22.06
C VAL A 379 3.59 -10.54 22.44
N GLU A 380 3.89 -11.83 22.30
CA GLU A 380 5.27 -12.37 22.41
C GLU A 380 6.00 -12.42 21.06
N GLY A 381 5.36 -11.97 19.96
CA GLY A 381 5.97 -11.91 18.63
C GLY A 381 6.14 -13.25 17.91
N PHE A 382 5.61 -14.37 18.43
CA PHE A 382 5.73 -15.69 17.80
C PHE A 382 5.09 -15.75 16.40
N ASP A 383 3.93 -15.13 16.17
CA ASP A 383 3.30 -15.07 14.84
C ASP A 383 4.20 -14.34 13.82
N ALA A 384 4.82 -13.24 14.22
CA ALA A 384 5.81 -12.53 13.40
C ALA A 384 7.06 -13.39 13.15
N ARG A 385 7.49 -14.20 14.13
CA ARG A 385 8.61 -15.16 14.02
C ARG A 385 8.34 -16.24 12.96
N TYR A 386 7.16 -16.86 12.97
CA TYR A 386 6.76 -17.84 11.95
C TYR A 386 6.76 -17.24 10.55
N LYS A 387 6.14 -16.05 10.38
CA LYS A 387 6.10 -15.34 9.09
C LYS A 387 7.50 -14.92 8.63
N LEU A 388 8.37 -14.48 9.53
CA LEU A 388 9.75 -14.15 9.23
C LEU A 388 10.57 -15.38 8.78
N ALA A 389 10.35 -16.55 9.38
CA ALA A 389 11.01 -17.79 8.94
C ALA A 389 10.71 -18.11 7.47
N ILE A 390 9.45 -17.94 7.05
CA ILE A 390 9.02 -18.12 5.65
C ILE A 390 9.67 -17.07 4.76
N LEU A 391 9.50 -15.77 5.07
CA LEU A 391 10.05 -14.67 4.27
C LEU A 391 11.57 -14.80 4.09
N SER A 392 12.30 -15.05 5.19
CA SER A 392 13.75 -15.24 5.18
C SER A 392 14.15 -16.45 4.32
N SER A 393 13.45 -17.58 4.46
CA SER A 393 13.79 -18.78 3.69
C SER A 393 13.61 -18.59 2.19
N LEU A 394 12.59 -17.82 1.78
CA LEU A 394 12.35 -17.45 0.38
C LEU A 394 13.34 -16.40 -0.13
N SER A 395 13.63 -15.37 0.66
CA SER A 395 14.52 -14.27 0.22
C SER A 395 15.96 -14.71 0.00
N PHE A 396 16.41 -15.74 0.73
CA PHE A 396 17.79 -16.20 0.67
C PHE A 396 17.95 -17.64 0.16
N ASN A 397 16.87 -18.30 -0.28
CA ASN A 397 16.85 -19.68 -0.78
C ASN A 397 17.50 -20.70 0.18
N THR A 398 17.35 -20.51 1.49
CA THR A 398 18.01 -21.30 2.54
C THR A 398 17.00 -21.67 3.63
N GLN A 399 17.14 -22.83 4.26
CA GLN A 399 16.16 -23.20 5.30
C GLN A 399 16.47 -22.46 6.61
N ILE A 400 15.57 -21.54 6.99
CA ILE A 400 15.61 -20.88 8.30
C ILE A 400 14.72 -21.65 9.26
N LYS A 401 15.28 -22.20 10.35
CA LYS A 401 14.47 -22.79 11.42
C LYS A 401 13.87 -21.68 12.27
N ILE A 402 12.62 -21.86 12.67
CA ILE A 402 11.91 -20.92 13.54
C ILE A 402 12.70 -20.68 14.84
N ASP A 403 13.23 -21.75 15.44
CA ASP A 403 13.93 -21.68 16.73
C ASP A 403 15.26 -20.91 16.71
N ASP A 404 15.88 -20.76 15.54
CA ASP A 404 17.12 -20.00 15.36
C ASP A 404 16.88 -18.48 15.23
N ILE A 405 15.61 -18.04 15.06
CA ILE A 405 15.23 -16.62 14.98
C ILE A 405 15.08 -16.04 16.39
N TYR A 406 15.79 -14.95 16.70
CA TYR A 406 15.57 -14.23 17.97
C TYR A 406 14.15 -13.66 18.03
N VAL A 407 13.49 -13.75 19.18
CA VAL A 407 12.13 -13.21 19.37
C VAL A 407 12.01 -12.53 20.73
N GLU A 408 11.43 -11.33 20.71
CA GLU A 408 11.07 -10.53 21.87
C GLU A 408 9.72 -9.86 21.63
N GLY A 409 8.85 -9.93 22.63
CA GLY A 409 7.49 -9.41 22.58
C GLY A 409 7.37 -7.91 22.86
N ILE A 410 6.13 -7.41 22.84
CA ILE A 410 5.78 -6.01 23.14
C ILE A 410 5.31 -5.76 24.58
N LYS A 411 5.19 -6.83 25.40
CA LYS A 411 4.63 -6.75 26.77
C LYS A 411 5.35 -5.80 27.73
N ASN A 412 6.65 -5.57 27.50
CA ASN A 412 7.49 -4.76 28.39
C ASN A 412 7.67 -3.31 27.89
N ILE A 413 6.97 -2.91 26.82
CA ILE A 413 6.99 -1.53 26.34
C ILE A 413 6.06 -0.68 27.19
N ASP A 414 6.54 0.47 27.63
CA ASP A 414 5.83 1.45 28.46
C ASP A 414 5.48 2.72 27.66
N THR A 415 4.53 3.52 28.13
CA THR A 415 4.22 4.82 27.51
C THR A 415 5.41 5.79 27.62
N THR A 416 6.28 5.64 28.62
CA THR A 416 7.55 6.37 28.73
C THR A 416 8.55 6.04 27.62
N ASP A 417 8.61 4.80 27.12
CA ASP A 417 9.48 4.44 26.00
C ASP A 417 9.09 5.21 24.72
N PHE A 418 7.79 5.34 24.46
CA PHE A 418 7.27 6.13 23.35
C PHE A 418 7.57 7.63 23.50
N ASN A 419 7.51 8.17 24.73
CA ASN A 419 7.88 9.57 24.98
C ASN A 419 9.36 9.81 24.63
N TYR A 420 10.28 8.96 25.10
CA TYR A 420 11.71 9.07 24.78
C TYR A 420 12.02 8.82 23.30
N ALA A 421 11.40 7.81 22.69
CA ALA A 421 11.54 7.56 21.25
C ALA A 421 11.14 8.81 20.43
N LYS A 422 10.04 9.45 20.81
CA LYS A 422 9.52 10.66 20.15
C LYS A 422 10.43 11.86 20.29
N GLU A 423 11.03 12.09 21.46
CA GLU A 423 12.06 13.13 21.67
C GLU A 423 13.28 12.92 20.77
N LEU A 424 13.65 11.66 20.52
CA LEU A 424 14.75 11.29 19.63
C LEU A 424 14.38 11.31 18.12
N GLY A 425 13.10 11.48 17.77
CA GLY A 425 12.63 11.44 16.37
C GLY A 425 12.27 10.04 15.85
N TYR A 426 11.89 9.12 16.74
CA TYR A 426 11.51 7.73 16.46
C TYR A 426 10.09 7.42 16.97
N THR A 427 9.53 6.32 16.49
CA THR A 427 8.39 5.59 17.10
C THR A 427 8.82 4.14 17.33
N ILE A 428 8.08 3.36 18.10
CA ILE A 428 8.39 1.96 18.40
C ILE A 428 7.46 1.03 17.61
N LYS A 429 8.03 0.08 16.88
CA LYS A 429 7.30 -0.96 16.14
C LYS A 429 7.87 -2.33 16.44
N LEU A 430 7.02 -3.36 16.50
CA LEU A 430 7.47 -4.76 16.51
C LEU A 430 7.92 -5.10 15.08
N LEU A 431 9.22 -5.09 14.85
CA LEU A 431 9.79 -5.38 13.53
C LEU A 431 10.29 -6.81 13.48
N ALA A 432 9.86 -7.51 12.42
CA ALA A 432 10.48 -8.72 11.92
C ALA A 432 11.56 -8.32 10.91
N ILE A 433 12.82 -8.59 11.22
CA ILE A 433 14.00 -8.15 10.48
C ILE A 433 14.81 -9.36 10.05
N VAL A 434 15.17 -9.41 8.77
CA VAL A 434 16.22 -10.32 8.30
C VAL A 434 17.23 -9.58 7.43
N GLU A 435 18.51 -9.80 7.67
CA GLU A 435 19.63 -9.10 7.03
C GLU A 435 20.71 -10.11 6.62
N ASN A 436 21.25 -9.94 5.42
CA ASN A 436 22.34 -10.75 4.88
C ASN A 436 23.69 -10.07 5.11
N PHE A 437 24.56 -10.73 5.87
CA PHE A 437 25.93 -10.30 6.15
C PHE A 437 26.93 -11.23 5.47
N ASN A 438 28.18 -10.80 5.34
CA ASN A 438 29.25 -11.57 4.69
C ASN A 438 29.50 -12.97 5.29
N ASN A 439 29.11 -13.18 6.55
CA ASN A 439 29.31 -14.42 7.31
C ASN A 439 28.00 -15.19 7.60
N GLY A 440 26.85 -14.75 7.10
CA GLY A 440 25.57 -15.43 7.32
C GLY A 440 24.36 -14.49 7.35
N ILE A 441 23.20 -15.06 7.70
CA ILE A 441 21.93 -14.32 7.81
C ILE A 441 21.60 -14.10 9.27
N LEU A 442 21.21 -12.87 9.62
CA LEU A 442 20.66 -12.53 10.92
C LEU A 442 19.15 -12.38 10.80
N ALA A 443 18.36 -13.17 11.53
CA ALA A 443 16.91 -13.07 11.57
C ALA A 443 16.43 -12.84 13.02
N ARG A 444 15.60 -11.82 13.23
CA ARG A 444 15.15 -11.38 14.56
C ARG A 444 13.78 -10.70 14.52
N VAL A 445 13.01 -10.85 15.59
CA VAL A 445 11.74 -10.16 15.84
C VAL A 445 11.84 -9.46 17.19
N HIS A 446 11.73 -8.14 17.24
CA HIS A 446 11.75 -7.39 18.50
C HIS A 446 11.18 -5.98 18.35
N PRO A 447 10.74 -5.34 19.46
CA PRO A 447 10.49 -3.90 19.48
C PRO A 447 11.71 -3.14 18.97
N SER A 448 11.49 -2.19 18.07
CA SER A 448 12.54 -1.43 17.40
C SER A 448 12.14 0.03 17.29
N MET A 449 13.05 0.93 17.66
CA MET A 449 12.91 2.35 17.34
C MET A 449 13.09 2.57 15.84
N ILE A 450 12.07 3.10 15.18
CA ILE A 450 12.08 3.40 13.74
C ILE A 450 11.89 4.91 13.52
N ASN A 451 12.76 5.51 12.70
CA ASN A 451 12.77 6.95 12.49
C ASN A 451 11.44 7.40 11.84
N ILE A 452 10.80 8.41 12.42
CA ILE A 452 9.45 8.86 12.03
C ILE A 452 9.35 9.38 10.60
N ALA A 453 10.46 9.67 9.92
CA ALA A 453 10.50 10.08 8.52
C ALA A 453 10.44 8.90 7.53
N THR A 454 10.67 7.66 7.98
CA THR A 454 10.55 6.47 7.11
C THR A 454 9.09 6.13 6.82
N PRO A 455 8.75 5.55 5.65
CA PRO A 455 7.36 5.17 5.37
C PRO A 455 6.88 4.02 6.26
N LEU A 456 7.76 3.09 6.63
CA LEU A 456 7.45 1.97 7.52
C LEU A 456 7.05 2.44 8.93
N ALA A 457 7.54 3.60 9.39
CA ALA A 457 7.09 4.23 10.64
C ALA A 457 5.64 4.77 10.58
N LYS A 458 5.06 4.95 9.38
CA LYS A 458 3.69 5.46 9.19
C LYS A 458 2.61 4.37 9.13
N ILE A 459 2.99 3.12 9.36
CA ILE A 459 2.09 1.97 9.29
C ILE A 459 1.40 1.80 10.65
N SER A 460 0.14 2.24 10.74
CA SER A 460 -0.65 2.27 11.97
C SER A 460 -1.80 1.25 11.95
N GLY A 461 -2.35 0.98 13.14
CA GLY A 461 -3.47 0.06 13.35
C GLY A 461 -3.14 -1.39 12.97
N ALA A 462 -4.14 -2.15 12.53
CA ALA A 462 -3.98 -3.55 12.14
C ALA A 462 -3.41 -3.76 10.71
N MET A 463 -2.70 -2.77 10.17
CA MET A 463 -2.03 -2.85 8.87
C MET A 463 -0.67 -3.56 8.98
N ASN A 464 -0.34 -4.34 7.96
CA ASN A 464 0.99 -4.91 7.75
C ASN A 464 1.74 -4.13 6.66
N ALA A 465 3.07 -4.15 6.74
CA ALA A 465 3.94 -3.70 5.67
C ALA A 465 5.25 -4.50 5.65
N ILE A 466 5.77 -4.75 4.45
CA ILE A 466 7.05 -5.42 4.23
C ILE A 466 7.91 -4.47 3.39
N GLU A 467 9.00 -3.99 3.98
CA GLU A 467 10.05 -3.26 3.28
C GLU A 467 11.15 -4.26 2.88
N ILE A 468 11.45 -4.31 1.59
CA ILE A 468 12.46 -5.17 0.98
C ILE A 468 13.54 -4.26 0.40
N LYS A 469 14.80 -4.52 0.77
CA LYS A 469 15.96 -3.90 0.13
C LYS A 469 16.64 -4.93 -0.76
N ALA A 470 16.82 -4.60 -2.04
CA ALA A 470 17.50 -5.44 -3.01
C ALA A 470 18.51 -4.64 -3.84
N ASP A 471 19.57 -5.29 -4.28
CA ASP A 471 20.73 -4.68 -4.95
C ASP A 471 20.38 -3.84 -6.20
N MET A 472 19.56 -4.38 -7.09
CA MET A 472 19.20 -3.73 -8.36
C MET A 472 17.96 -2.82 -8.28
N LEU A 473 17.07 -3.06 -7.29
CA LEU A 473 15.80 -2.36 -7.17
C LEU A 473 15.85 -1.20 -6.16
N GLY A 474 16.79 -1.23 -5.21
CA GLY A 474 16.78 -0.34 -4.05
C GLY A 474 15.75 -0.81 -3.01
N GLU A 475 14.96 0.11 -2.48
CA GLU A 475 13.98 -0.14 -1.42
C GLU A 475 12.55 -0.17 -1.99
N LEU A 476 11.83 -1.26 -1.70
CA LEU A 476 10.43 -1.51 -2.07
C LEU A 476 9.61 -1.70 -0.79
N ILE A 477 8.47 -1.02 -0.67
CA ILE A 477 7.52 -1.24 0.43
C ILE A 477 6.21 -1.76 -0.14
N ILE A 478 5.73 -2.88 0.41
CA ILE A 478 4.42 -3.46 0.11
C ILE A 478 3.58 -3.39 1.38
N GLN A 479 2.46 -2.66 1.33
CA GLN A 479 1.54 -2.46 2.46
C GLN A 479 0.18 -3.11 2.17
N GLY A 480 -0.44 -3.70 3.18
CA GLY A 480 -1.77 -4.30 3.07
C GLY A 480 -2.40 -4.66 4.42
N PRO A 481 -3.63 -5.19 4.42
CA PRO A 481 -4.34 -5.56 5.65
C PRO A 481 -3.62 -6.71 6.36
N GLY A 482 -3.40 -6.61 7.67
CA GLY A 482 -2.61 -7.58 8.41
C GLY A 482 -3.30 -8.92 8.70
N ALA A 483 -4.63 -8.96 8.60
CA ALA A 483 -5.49 -10.12 8.84
C ALA A 483 -6.80 -10.00 8.05
N GLY A 484 -7.75 -10.92 8.30
CA GLY A 484 -9.13 -10.85 7.82
C GLY A 484 -9.46 -11.80 6.68
N ALA A 485 -10.63 -12.46 6.77
CA ALA A 485 -11.02 -13.55 5.89
C ALA A 485 -11.13 -13.16 4.40
N SER A 486 -11.57 -11.94 4.09
CA SER A 486 -11.72 -11.47 2.70
C SER A 486 -10.37 -11.22 2.02
N PRO A 487 -9.39 -10.50 2.61
CA PRO A 487 -8.02 -10.45 2.09
C PRO A 487 -7.37 -11.84 1.92
N THR A 488 -7.46 -12.73 2.92
CA THR A 488 -6.91 -14.10 2.80
C THR A 488 -7.57 -14.87 1.66
N THR A 489 -8.89 -14.74 1.50
CA THR A 489 -9.65 -15.33 0.39
C THR A 489 -9.20 -14.81 -0.97
N SER A 490 -8.86 -13.51 -1.07
CA SER A 490 -8.32 -12.92 -2.30
C SER A 490 -6.98 -13.55 -2.69
N ALA A 491 -6.08 -13.79 -1.72
CA ALA A 491 -4.82 -14.51 -1.97
C ALA A 491 -5.06 -15.95 -2.46
N ILE A 492 -5.94 -16.72 -1.81
CA ILE A 492 -6.27 -18.10 -2.22
C ILE A 492 -6.85 -18.15 -3.64
N LEU A 493 -7.71 -17.20 -4.01
CA LEU A 493 -8.26 -17.10 -5.37
C LEU A 493 -7.18 -16.73 -6.40
N ASN A 494 -6.25 -15.83 -6.05
CA ASN A 494 -5.12 -15.46 -6.92
C ASN A 494 -4.11 -16.62 -7.10
N ASP A 495 -3.86 -17.41 -6.06
CA ASP A 495 -3.06 -18.63 -6.14
C ASP A 495 -3.72 -19.66 -7.09
N LEU A 496 -5.03 -19.84 -6.99
CA LEU A 496 -5.79 -20.74 -7.87
C LEU A 496 -5.78 -20.27 -9.34
N ILE A 497 -5.92 -18.95 -9.59
CA ILE A 497 -5.77 -18.36 -10.93
C ILE A 497 -4.33 -18.50 -11.45
N SER A 498 -3.33 -18.36 -10.58
CA SER A 498 -1.92 -18.53 -10.95
C SER A 498 -1.61 -19.98 -11.32
N LEU A 499 -2.16 -20.95 -10.57
CA LEU A 499 -2.09 -22.37 -10.89
C LEU A 499 -2.70 -22.67 -12.28
N ILE A 500 -3.90 -22.13 -12.57
CA ILE A 500 -4.57 -22.27 -13.87
C ILE A 500 -3.69 -21.72 -15.01
N ARG A 501 -3.09 -20.54 -14.83
CA ARG A 501 -2.15 -19.93 -15.81
C ARG A 501 -0.86 -20.72 -15.98
N ASN A 502 -0.39 -21.37 -14.91
CA ASN A 502 0.86 -22.13 -14.94
C ASN A 502 0.68 -23.51 -15.60
N GLN A 503 -0.49 -24.14 -15.47
CA GLN A 503 -0.82 -25.38 -16.18
C GLN A 503 -0.69 -25.24 -17.71
N THR A 504 -1.02 -24.08 -18.28
CA THR A 504 -0.87 -23.85 -19.73
C THR A 504 0.58 -23.69 -20.19
N ASN A 505 1.53 -23.46 -19.26
CA ASN A 505 2.94 -23.19 -19.55
C ASN A 505 3.90 -24.29 -19.07
N SER A 506 3.41 -25.33 -18.36
CA SER A 506 4.23 -26.38 -17.73
C SER A 506 5.29 -25.85 -16.73
N ILE A 507 5.03 -24.69 -16.11
CA ILE A 507 5.92 -24.09 -15.11
C ILE A 507 5.37 -24.37 -13.70
N HIS A 508 6.12 -25.09 -12.88
CA HIS A 508 5.77 -25.29 -11.47
C HIS A 508 6.32 -24.14 -10.61
N SER A 509 5.45 -23.48 -9.85
CA SER A 509 5.85 -22.47 -8.88
C SER A 509 6.17 -23.17 -7.57
N ILE A 510 7.44 -23.51 -7.38
CA ILE A 510 7.96 -24.13 -6.15
C ILE A 510 9.21 -23.36 -5.73
N PRO A 511 9.31 -22.86 -4.49
CA PRO A 511 10.54 -22.24 -3.98
C PRO A 511 11.73 -23.21 -4.05
N ASN A 512 12.91 -22.68 -4.34
CA ASN A 512 14.15 -23.45 -4.23
C ASN A 512 14.84 -23.10 -2.90
N ILE A 513 14.90 -24.06 -1.97
CA ILE A 513 15.48 -23.89 -0.62
C ILE A 513 16.68 -24.83 -0.50
N ASP A 514 17.69 -24.59 -1.34
CA ASP A 514 18.84 -25.46 -1.57
C ASP A 514 20.17 -24.89 -1.04
N LYS A 515 20.23 -23.59 -0.76
CA LYS A 515 21.39 -22.99 -0.08
C LYS A 515 21.40 -23.40 1.39
N ASN A 516 22.60 -23.48 1.96
CA ASN A 516 22.82 -23.73 3.39
C ASN A 516 23.62 -22.54 3.96
N ILE A 517 23.01 -21.36 3.96
CA ILE A 517 23.63 -20.15 4.49
C ILE A 517 23.52 -20.20 6.03
N PRO A 518 24.61 -20.04 6.78
CA PRO A 518 24.57 -20.10 8.25
C PRO A 518 23.77 -18.93 8.82
N LEU A 519 23.10 -19.17 9.96
CA LEU A 519 22.51 -18.09 10.75
C LEU A 519 23.53 -17.51 11.73
N ILE A 520 23.45 -16.20 11.92
CA ILE A 520 24.23 -15.45 12.89
C ILE A 520 23.46 -15.42 14.21
N ASP A 521 24.09 -15.94 15.26
CA ASP A 521 23.58 -15.84 16.62
C ASP A 521 23.65 -14.39 17.11
N ILE A 522 22.49 -13.78 17.39
CA ILE A 522 22.41 -12.39 17.85
C ILE A 522 23.21 -12.14 19.14
N LYS A 523 23.39 -13.16 19.99
CA LYS A 523 24.17 -13.06 21.24
C LYS A 523 25.69 -13.06 21.01
N LYS A 524 26.12 -13.36 19.78
CA LYS A 524 27.53 -13.36 19.35
C LYS A 524 27.89 -12.20 18.42
N LEU A 525 26.93 -11.35 18.06
CA LEU A 525 27.21 -10.10 17.34
C LEU A 525 27.90 -9.13 18.30
N ASN A 526 29.15 -8.77 17.97
CA ASN A 526 29.81 -7.67 18.64
C ASN A 526 29.20 -6.36 18.13
N LEU A 527 28.79 -5.46 19.03
CA LEU A 527 28.16 -4.20 18.64
C LEU A 527 29.10 -3.30 17.80
N ASP A 528 30.42 -3.46 17.96
CA ASP A 528 31.43 -2.78 17.14
C ASP A 528 31.53 -3.28 15.67
N SER A 529 30.70 -4.26 15.27
CA SER A 529 30.72 -4.88 13.94
C SER A 529 29.45 -4.67 13.10
N ILE A 530 28.55 -3.81 13.57
CA ILE A 530 27.32 -3.35 12.90
C ILE A 530 27.47 -1.87 12.54
#